data_AF-A0A3S0QFS4-F1
#
_entry.id   AF-A0A3S0QFS4-F1
#
_cell.length_a   1.000
_cell.length_b   1.000
_cell.length_c   1.000
_cell.angle_alpha   90.00
_cell.angle_beta   90.00
_cell.angle_gamma   90.00
#
_symmetry.space_group_name_H-M   'P 1'
#
loop_
_entity.id
_entity.type
_entity.pdbx_description
1 polymer ?
#
loop_
_entity_poly.entity_id
_entity_poly.type
_entity_poly.pdbx_seq_one_letter_code
_entity_poly.pdbx_strand_id
1 'polypeptide(L)'
;MMGNPYEGISIKNKTIIVSHFGGSRQKWHYTHRYRFQNNNWYLIGASVNVGAPCDYFQSLDYNLSTGDAVFDYSSEDCNKNNTVKTKSWKEKINKKIPSPLMDEFQIGENKIELKSKKTEMFY
;
A
#
# COMPACT_ATOMS: atom_id res chain seq x y z
N MET A 1 -11.04 16.15 0.45
CA MET A 1 -11.63 15.92 -0.88
C MET A 1 -12.68 14.84 -0.70
N MET A 2 -13.96 15.20 -0.66
CA MET A 2 -15.04 14.23 -0.91
C MET A 2 -15.12 14.10 -2.43
N GLY A 3 -14.77 12.95 -2.97
CA GLY A 3 -14.66 12.73 -4.41
C GLY A 3 -14.41 11.26 -4.74
N ASN A 4 -14.60 10.92 -6.01
CA ASN A 4 -14.30 9.60 -6.54
C ASN A 4 -12.82 9.28 -6.29
N PRO A 5 -12.50 8.19 -5.56
CA PRO A 5 -11.13 7.84 -5.25
C PRO A 5 -10.33 7.34 -6.46
N TYR A 6 -10.96 7.05 -7.59
CA TYR A 6 -10.28 6.63 -8.80
C TYR A 6 -9.32 7.72 -9.32
N GLU A 7 -8.04 7.39 -9.36
CA GLU A 7 -7.00 8.27 -9.89
C GLU A 7 -6.68 7.93 -11.35
N GLY A 8 -6.61 6.64 -11.70
CA GLY A 8 -6.35 6.24 -13.07
C GLY A 8 -6.11 4.74 -13.27
N ILE A 9 -6.00 4.37 -14.56
CA ILE A 9 -5.67 3.03 -15.03
C ILE A 9 -4.58 3.11 -16.10
N SER A 10 -3.65 2.16 -16.11
CA SER A 10 -2.63 2.06 -17.15
C SER A 10 -2.26 0.61 -17.45
N ILE A 11 -1.66 0.40 -18.63
CA ILE A 11 -1.08 -0.88 -19.03
C ILE A 11 0.43 -0.71 -19.11
N LYS A 12 1.16 -1.49 -18.33
CA LYS A 12 2.64 -1.50 -18.36
C LYS A 12 3.14 -2.90 -18.03
N ASN A 13 4.20 -3.33 -18.70
CA ASN A 13 4.84 -4.64 -18.47
C ASN A 13 3.85 -5.83 -18.49
N LYS A 14 2.92 -5.83 -19.45
CA LYS A 14 1.87 -6.87 -19.61
C LYS A 14 0.95 -7.02 -18.39
N THR A 15 0.70 -5.92 -17.67
CA THR A 15 -0.17 -5.87 -16.49
C THR A 15 -1.09 -4.67 -16.57
N ILE A 16 -2.26 -4.78 -15.97
CA ILE A 16 -3.17 -3.66 -15.69
C ILE A 16 -2.78 -3.09 -14.33
N ILE A 17 -2.68 -1.77 -14.23
CA ILE A 17 -2.36 -1.06 -13.00
C ILE A 17 -3.50 -0.08 -12.73
N VAL A 18 -4.15 -0.19 -11.58
CA VAL A 18 -5.24 0.69 -11.14
C VAL A 18 -4.78 1.46 -9.91
N SER A 19 -4.97 2.77 -9.89
CA SER A 19 -4.55 3.64 -8.79
C SER A 19 -5.73 4.40 -8.21
N HIS A 20 -5.74 4.52 -6.88
CA HIS A 20 -6.76 5.24 -6.13
C HIS A 20 -6.10 6.15 -5.12
N PHE A 21 -6.53 7.40 -5.08
CA PHE A 21 -6.01 8.41 -4.17
C PHE A 21 -7.14 9.12 -3.45
N GLY A 22 -6.96 9.40 -2.17
CA GLY A 22 -7.96 10.08 -1.39
C GLY A 22 -7.46 10.63 -0.07
N GLY A 23 -8.45 11.02 0.74
CA GLY A 23 -8.21 11.57 2.08
C GLY A 23 -8.19 13.10 2.13
N SER A 24 -8.12 13.61 3.36
CA SER A 24 -8.15 15.04 3.67
C SER A 24 -6.79 15.49 4.19
N ARG A 25 -6.65 15.74 5.50
CA ARG A 25 -5.34 15.92 6.16
C ARG A 25 -4.48 14.67 5.99
N GLN A 26 -5.06 13.52 6.36
CA GLN A 26 -4.43 12.23 6.13
C GLN A 26 -4.77 11.76 4.71
N LYS A 27 -3.72 11.51 3.95
CA LYS A 27 -3.77 11.04 2.57
C LYS A 27 -3.55 9.54 2.52
N TRP A 28 -4.13 8.93 1.51
CA TRP A 28 -3.89 7.53 1.18
C TRP A 28 -3.82 7.38 -0.34
N HIS A 29 -2.98 6.45 -0.77
CA HIS A 29 -2.79 6.06 -2.16
C HIS A 29 -2.66 4.53 -2.21
N TYR A 30 -3.50 3.89 -3.01
CA TYR A 30 -3.41 2.47 -3.33
C TYR A 30 -3.12 2.28 -4.83
N THR A 31 -2.18 1.41 -5.15
CA THR A 31 -1.88 0.99 -6.51
C THR A 31 -1.92 -0.53 -6.58
N HIS A 32 -2.82 -1.08 -7.39
CA HIS A 32 -2.97 -2.52 -7.59
C HIS A 32 -2.54 -2.93 -8.97
N ARG A 33 -1.81 -4.04 -9.06
CA ARG A 33 -1.31 -4.59 -10.31
C ARG A 33 -1.94 -5.96 -10.57
N TYR A 34 -2.59 -6.08 -11.71
CA TYR A 34 -3.26 -7.30 -12.15
C TYR A 34 -2.58 -7.89 -13.37
N ARG A 35 -2.51 -9.22 -13.42
CA ARG A 35 -2.00 -9.98 -14.57
C ARG A 35 -3.00 -11.03 -14.97
N PHE A 36 -3.24 -11.13 -16.28
CA PHE A 36 -3.97 -12.24 -16.85
C PHE A 36 -3.08 -13.48 -16.90
N GLN A 37 -3.49 -14.54 -16.22
CA GLN A 37 -2.81 -15.83 -16.16
C GLN A 37 -3.82 -16.91 -15.81
N ASN A 38 -3.59 -18.16 -16.19
CA ASN A 38 -4.51 -19.27 -15.90
C ASN A 38 -5.98 -18.96 -16.27
N ASN A 39 -6.17 -18.28 -17.40
CA ASN A 39 -7.47 -17.86 -17.94
C ASN A 39 -8.28 -16.89 -17.04
N ASN A 40 -7.63 -16.14 -16.13
CA ASN A 40 -8.30 -15.13 -15.31
C ASN A 40 -7.35 -13.97 -14.92
N TRP A 41 -7.89 -12.88 -14.34
CA TRP A 41 -7.12 -11.74 -13.83
C TRP A 41 -6.84 -11.89 -12.34
N TYR A 42 -5.55 -11.87 -11.99
CA TYR A 42 -5.09 -12.04 -10.62
C TYR A 42 -4.35 -10.81 -10.13
N LEU A 43 -4.57 -10.42 -8.87
CA LEU A 43 -3.75 -9.44 -8.18
C LEU A 43 -2.35 -10.04 -7.93
N ILE A 44 -1.34 -9.41 -8.50
CA ILE A 44 0.06 -9.86 -8.40
C ILE A 44 0.94 -8.89 -7.62
N GLY A 45 0.45 -7.67 -7.37
CA GLY A 45 1.17 -6.69 -6.57
C GLY A 45 0.25 -5.62 -6.03
N ALA A 46 0.56 -5.12 -4.84
CA ALA A 46 -0.14 -4.02 -4.21
C ALA A 46 0.87 -3.08 -3.57
N SER A 47 0.74 -1.78 -3.85
CA SER A 47 1.51 -0.73 -3.22
C SER A 47 0.56 0.23 -2.51
N VAL A 48 0.89 0.59 -1.28
CA VAL A 48 0.05 1.45 -0.43
C VAL A 48 0.92 2.52 0.18
N ASN A 49 0.44 3.76 0.21
CA ASN A 49 1.04 4.84 0.96
C ASN A 49 -0.04 5.57 1.74
N VAL A 50 0.13 5.71 3.05
CA VAL A 50 -0.81 6.42 3.93
C VAL A 50 -0.03 7.33 4.85
N GLY A 51 -0.49 8.57 5.03
CA GLY A 51 0.14 9.45 5.99
C GLY A 51 -0.29 10.89 5.91
N ALA A 52 0.36 11.70 6.74
CA ALA A 52 0.23 13.15 6.74
C ALA A 52 1.57 13.78 7.12
N PRO A 53 1.91 14.95 6.54
CA PRO A 53 3.03 15.75 7.01
C PRO A 53 2.90 16.08 8.50
N CYS A 54 4.03 16.18 9.20
CA CYS A 54 4.06 16.47 10.64
C CYS A 54 3.27 15.45 11.48
N ASP A 55 3.17 14.23 10.99
CA ASP A 55 2.53 13.11 11.67
C ASP A 55 3.33 11.84 11.35
N TYR A 56 2.84 10.97 10.48
CA TYR A 56 3.57 9.81 10.00
C TYR A 56 3.28 9.52 8.53
N PHE A 57 4.17 8.75 7.92
CA PHE A 57 3.93 8.04 6.67
C PHE A 57 4.19 6.55 6.87
N GLN A 58 3.34 5.74 6.25
CA GLN A 58 3.46 4.31 6.13
C GLN A 58 3.40 3.95 4.66
N SER A 59 4.26 3.04 4.22
CA SER A 59 4.12 2.44 2.91
C SER A 59 4.34 0.94 2.93
N LEU A 60 3.62 0.26 2.06
CA LEU A 60 3.78 -1.16 1.77
C LEU A 60 3.99 -1.31 0.27
N ASP A 61 4.98 -2.11 -0.11
CA ASP A 61 5.09 -2.66 -1.46
C ASP A 61 5.10 -4.18 -1.35
N TYR A 62 4.07 -4.83 -1.87
CA TYR A 62 3.84 -6.25 -1.73
C TYR A 62 3.75 -6.92 -3.10
N ASN A 63 4.71 -7.79 -3.39
CA ASN A 63 4.69 -8.67 -4.54
C ASN A 63 4.02 -10.00 -4.18
N LEU A 64 2.73 -10.13 -4.48
CA LEU A 64 1.96 -11.34 -4.19
C LEU A 64 2.44 -12.56 -4.98
N SER A 65 3.14 -12.38 -6.11
CA SER A 65 3.67 -13.49 -6.90
C SER A 65 4.81 -14.22 -6.18
N THR A 66 5.67 -13.48 -5.48
CA THR A 66 6.81 -14.03 -4.72
C THR A 66 6.52 -14.16 -3.23
N GLY A 67 5.57 -13.38 -2.72
CA GLY A 67 5.28 -13.22 -1.30
C GLY A 67 6.14 -12.15 -0.61
N ASP A 68 7.02 -11.47 -1.34
CA ASP A 68 7.90 -10.45 -0.75
C ASP A 68 7.14 -9.15 -0.51
N ALA A 69 7.19 -8.66 0.72
CA ALA A 69 6.63 -7.39 1.14
C ALA A 69 7.69 -6.53 1.83
N VAL A 70 7.72 -5.26 1.48
CA VAL A 70 8.54 -4.25 2.16
C VAL A 70 7.62 -3.22 2.77
N PHE A 71 7.73 -3.06 4.08
CA PHE A 71 7.03 -2.03 4.83
C PHE A 71 8.02 -0.98 5.32
N ASP A 72 7.60 0.28 5.22
CA ASP A 72 8.34 1.46 5.65
C ASP A 72 7.45 2.33 6.54
N TYR A 73 8.01 2.82 7.64
CA TYR A 73 7.37 3.83 8.49
C TYR A 73 8.33 4.99 8.72
N SER A 74 7.79 6.20 8.69
CA SER A 74 8.45 7.40 9.19
C SER A 74 7.47 8.28 9.96
N SER A 75 7.96 9.03 10.93
CA SER A 75 7.19 10.09 11.59
C SER A 75 8.02 11.32 11.86
N GLU A 76 7.33 12.46 11.89
CA GLU A 76 7.91 13.79 12.04
C GLU A 76 7.11 14.58 13.07
N ASP A 77 7.77 15.06 14.12
CA ASP A 77 7.17 15.98 15.09
C ASP A 77 7.54 17.43 14.73
N CYS A 78 6.53 18.20 14.33
CA CYS A 78 6.69 19.60 13.90
C CYS A 78 6.39 20.63 15.02
N ASN A 79 6.37 20.22 16.30
CA ASN A 79 6.21 21.18 17.38
C ASN A 79 7.34 22.25 17.39
N LYS A 80 6.94 23.50 17.66
CA LYS A 80 7.63 24.80 17.39
C LYS A 80 9.06 25.02 17.92
N ASN A 81 9.74 24.02 18.46
CA ASN A 81 11.09 24.17 19.02
C ASN A 81 12.15 23.51 18.11
N ASN A 82 12.48 24.17 17.00
CA ASN A 82 13.69 24.10 16.14
C ASN A 82 14.34 22.75 15.77
N THR A 83 13.80 21.60 16.19
CA THR A 83 14.35 20.27 15.88
C THR A 83 13.23 19.31 15.55
N VAL A 84 13.09 18.96 14.27
CA VAL A 84 12.19 17.90 13.83
C VAL A 84 12.73 16.58 14.36
N LYS A 85 11.98 15.93 15.26
CA LYS A 85 12.31 14.58 15.70
C LYS A 85 11.77 13.60 14.68
N THR A 86 12.66 12.81 14.09
CA THR A 86 12.30 11.76 13.14
C THR A 86 12.45 10.38 13.76
N LYS A 87 11.46 9.53 13.53
CA LYS A 87 11.56 8.09 13.80
C LYS A 87 11.28 7.37 12.50
N SER A 88 12.09 6.38 12.15
CA SER A 88 11.82 5.54 11.00
C SER A 88 12.23 4.10 11.26
N TRP A 89 11.55 3.19 10.58
CA TRP A 89 11.91 1.78 10.56
C TRP A 89 11.39 1.11 9.30
N LYS A 90 12.02 0.00 8.94
CA LYS A 90 11.69 -0.82 7.79
C LYS A 90 11.55 -2.27 8.22
N GLU A 91 10.59 -2.97 7.65
CA GLU A 91 10.43 -4.41 7.84
C GLU A 91 10.30 -5.09 6.47
N LYS A 92 10.95 -6.24 6.32
CA LYS A 92 10.78 -7.11 5.17
C LYS A 92 10.08 -8.38 5.63
N ILE A 93 9.05 -8.76 4.90
CA ILE A 93 8.24 -9.93 5.19
C ILE A 93 8.22 -10.77 3.92
N ASN A 94 8.37 -12.09 4.08
CA ASN A 94 8.00 -13.01 3.03
C ASN A 94 6.77 -13.78 3.50
N LYS A 95 5.64 -13.52 2.87
CA LYS A 95 4.36 -14.18 3.10
C LYS A 95 3.74 -14.43 1.74
N LYS A 96 3.82 -15.67 1.26
CA LYS A 96 3.13 -16.05 0.02
C LYS A 96 1.69 -16.44 0.34
N ILE A 97 0.75 -15.86 -0.40
CA ILE A 97 -0.68 -16.21 -0.36
C ILE A 97 -1.16 -16.49 -1.78
N PRO A 98 -2.27 -17.23 -1.96
CA PRO A 98 -2.94 -17.30 -3.26
C PRO A 98 -3.30 -15.88 -3.73
N SER A 99 -2.93 -15.54 -4.97
CA SER A 99 -3.30 -14.25 -5.55
C SER A 99 -4.83 -14.14 -5.64
N PRO A 100 -5.44 -13.07 -5.07
CA PRO A 100 -6.86 -12.81 -5.23
C PRO A 100 -7.24 -12.57 -6.69
N LEU A 101 -8.48 -12.90 -7.05
CA LEU A 101 -9.07 -12.54 -8.35
C LEU A 101 -9.38 -11.04 -8.37
N MET A 102 -9.27 -10.43 -9.54
CA MET A 102 -9.58 -9.01 -9.72
C MET A 102 -11.04 -8.69 -9.38
N ASP A 103 -11.98 -9.52 -9.83
CA ASP A 103 -13.43 -9.30 -9.67
C ASP A 103 -13.90 -9.45 -8.20
N GLU A 104 -13.13 -10.16 -7.38
CA GLU A 104 -13.42 -10.39 -5.96
C GLU A 104 -12.63 -9.45 -5.03
N PHE A 105 -11.69 -8.68 -5.57
CA PHE A 105 -10.77 -7.88 -4.77
C PHE A 105 -11.41 -6.55 -4.33
N GLN A 106 -11.55 -6.37 -3.01
CA GLN A 106 -11.94 -5.12 -2.39
C GLN A 106 -10.71 -4.40 -1.81
N ILE A 107 -10.57 -3.12 -2.16
CA ILE A 107 -9.44 -2.30 -1.74
C ILE A 107 -9.56 -1.99 -0.25
N GLY A 108 -8.47 -2.21 0.50
CA GLY A 108 -8.43 -1.88 1.91
C GLY A 108 -9.11 -2.89 2.83
N GLU A 109 -9.60 -4.01 2.29
CA GLU A 109 -10.11 -5.14 3.09
C GLU A 109 -9.05 -6.23 3.31
N ASN A 110 -8.06 -6.32 2.43
CA ASN A 110 -6.98 -7.29 2.55
C ASN A 110 -5.89 -6.73 3.46
N LYS A 111 -5.22 -7.59 4.23
CA LYS A 111 -4.22 -7.15 5.20
C LYS A 111 -2.99 -8.03 5.25
N ILE A 112 -1.88 -7.42 5.66
CA ILE A 112 -0.63 -8.11 6.02
C ILE A 112 -0.26 -7.73 7.46
N GLU A 113 0.03 -8.74 8.27
CA GLU A 113 0.48 -8.56 9.65
C GLU A 113 2.00 -8.33 9.69
N LEU A 114 2.42 -7.28 10.39
CA LEU A 114 3.82 -6.92 10.60
C LEU A 114 4.32 -7.49 11.93
N LYS A 115 5.48 -8.15 11.91
CA LYS A 115 6.02 -8.86 13.08
C LYS A 115 6.62 -7.90 14.10
N SER A 116 7.24 -6.81 13.65
CA SER A 116 8.02 -5.93 14.52
C SER A 116 7.19 -5.18 15.57
N LYS A 117 5.95 -4.82 15.23
CA LYS A 117 5.09 -3.98 16.08
C LYS A 117 3.70 -4.57 16.34
N LYS A 118 3.43 -5.81 15.91
CA LYS A 118 2.09 -6.44 15.96
C LYS A 118 1.01 -5.50 15.40
N THR A 119 1.33 -4.85 14.29
CA THR A 119 0.42 -3.97 13.58
C THR A 119 0.11 -4.59 12.23
N GLU A 120 -0.91 -4.08 11.56
CA GLU A 120 -1.39 -4.58 10.29
C GLU A 120 -1.47 -3.43 9.29
N MET A 121 -1.22 -3.72 8.02
CA MET A 121 -1.42 -2.77 6.93
C MET A 121 -2.38 -3.35 5.91
N PHE A 122 -3.34 -2.54 5.51
CA PHE A 122 -4.35 -2.91 4.55
C PHE A 122 -3.91 -2.56 3.13
N TYR A 123 -4.20 -3.44 2.18
CA TYR A 123 -3.94 -3.24 0.76
C TYR A 123 -5.17 -3.57 -0.08
#